data_AF-A0A2J8LG69-F1
#
_entry.id   AF-A0A2J8LG69-F1
#
_cell.length_a   1.000
_cell.length_b   1.000
_cell.length_c   1.000
_cell.angle_alpha   90.00
_cell.angle_beta   90.00
_cell.angle_gamma   90.00
#
_symmetry.space_group_name_H-M   'P 1'
#
loop_
_entity.id
_entity.type
_entity.pdbx_description
1 polymer ?
#
loop_
_entity_poly.entity_id
_entity_poly.type
_entity_poly.pdbx_seq_one_letter_code
_entity_poly.pdbx_strand_id
1 'polypeptide(L)'
;MDQVRSLSTEAWRGPPCCSGAGACVRRASRGQRQGCGATCLCSESSGCCCPVLGDERDRVQKKTFTKWVNKHLIKAQRHISDLYEDLRDGHNLISLLEVLSGDSLPREKGRMRFHKLQNVQIALDYLRHRQVKLVNIRNDDIADGNPKLTLGLIWTIILHFQISDIQVSGQSED
;
A
#
# COMPACT_ATOMS: atom_id res chain seq x y z
N MET A 1 2.74 15.76 13.65
CA MET A 1 3.96 15.20 13.02
C MET A 1 4.26 13.76 13.49
N ASP A 2 3.57 13.23 14.50
CA ASP A 2 3.95 11.97 15.17
C ASP A 2 3.43 10.67 14.54
N GLN A 3 2.35 10.71 13.75
CA GLN A 3 1.81 9.47 13.18
C GLN A 3 2.58 8.93 11.97
N VAL A 4 3.31 9.76 11.20
CA VAL A 4 4.04 9.29 10.02
C VAL A 4 5.40 8.72 10.37
N ARG A 5 6.07 9.24 11.41
CA ARG A 5 7.22 8.56 12.02
C ARG A 5 6.80 7.22 12.62
N SER A 6 5.61 7.10 13.22
CA SER A 6 5.07 5.80 13.64
C SER A 6 4.80 4.88 12.43
N LEU A 7 4.08 5.34 11.40
CA LEU A 7 3.79 4.53 10.21
C LEU A 7 5.03 4.07 9.44
N SER A 8 6.07 4.91 9.32
CA SER A 8 7.34 4.56 8.65
C SER A 8 8.35 3.89 9.58
N THR A 9 8.26 4.00 10.90
CA THR A 9 9.17 3.25 11.78
C THR A 9 8.59 1.92 12.26
N GLU A 10 7.26 1.73 12.21
CA GLU A 10 6.60 0.46 12.57
C GLU A 10 6.40 -0.46 11.35
N ALA A 11 6.24 0.08 10.14
CA ALA A 11 6.18 -0.74 8.92
C ALA A 11 7.57 -1.25 8.46
N TRP A 12 8.64 -0.55 8.85
CA TRP A 12 10.03 -0.91 8.50
C TRP A 12 10.78 -1.65 9.61
N ARG A 13 10.37 -1.50 10.88
CA ARG A 13 10.72 -2.43 11.95
C ARG A 13 9.85 -3.67 11.78
N GLY A 14 10.39 -4.70 11.13
CA GLY A 14 9.78 -6.03 11.16
C GLY A 14 9.56 -6.47 12.62
N PRO A 15 8.67 -7.46 12.86
CA PRO A 15 8.55 -8.03 14.20
C PRO A 15 9.95 -8.42 14.70
N PRO A 16 10.28 -8.23 15.99
CA PRO A 16 11.49 -8.82 16.53
C PRO A 16 11.36 -10.35 16.39
N CYS A 17 11.99 -10.90 15.36
CA CYS A 17 12.31 -12.31 15.32
C CYS A 17 13.33 -12.53 16.44
N CYS A 18 12.84 -12.97 17.60
CA CYS A 18 13.58 -13.15 18.85
C CYS A 18 13.82 -11.85 19.64
N SER A 19 12.89 -11.50 20.53
CA SER A 19 13.34 -10.96 21.82
C SER A 19 14.07 -12.08 22.54
N GLY A 20 15.30 -11.81 22.99
CA GLY A 20 16.21 -12.79 23.57
C GLY A 20 15.57 -13.70 24.63
N ALA A 21 16.10 -14.93 24.67
CA ALA A 21 15.76 -16.05 25.54
C ALA A 21 14.39 -16.72 25.30
N GLY A 22 14.44 -17.97 24.86
CA GLY A 22 13.33 -18.73 24.30
C GLY A 22 12.13 -18.99 25.23
N ALA A 23 10.93 -18.87 24.67
CA ALA A 23 9.77 -19.72 24.96
C ALA A 23 8.68 -19.48 23.92
N CYS A 24 8.22 -20.54 23.25
CA CYS A 24 7.06 -20.53 22.37
C CYS A 24 5.82 -20.85 23.22
N VAL A 25 4.92 -19.89 23.46
CA VAL A 25 3.72 -20.12 24.27
C VAL A 25 2.72 -20.96 23.45
N ARG A 26 2.58 -22.23 23.83
CA ARG A 26 1.55 -23.13 23.28
C ARG A 26 0.17 -22.63 23.70
N ARG A 27 -0.70 -22.29 22.74
CA ARG A 27 -2.15 -22.38 22.95
C ARG A 27 -2.63 -23.70 22.36
N ALA A 28 -2.77 -24.71 23.22
CA ALA A 28 -3.38 -25.98 22.86
C ALA A 28 -4.90 -25.82 22.76
N SER A 29 -5.50 -26.16 21.61
CA SER A 29 -6.90 -26.56 21.53
C SER A 29 -7.09 -27.53 20.36
N ARG A 30 -7.13 -28.80 20.75
CA ARG A 30 -7.63 -30.02 20.10
C ARG A 30 -8.08 -29.95 18.64
N GLY A 31 -7.35 -30.66 17.78
CA GLY A 31 -7.93 -31.75 17.00
C GLY A 31 -8.37 -31.48 15.56
N GLN A 32 -7.41 -31.32 14.63
CA GLN A 32 -7.50 -31.93 13.29
C GLN A 32 -6.10 -31.88 12.64
N ARG A 33 -5.48 -33.04 12.34
CA ARG A 33 -4.29 -33.10 11.49
C ARG A 33 -4.75 -33.13 10.04
N GLN A 34 -4.53 -32.06 9.29
CA GLN A 34 -4.43 -32.11 7.82
C GLN A 34 -2.96 -31.89 7.48
N GLY A 35 -2.39 -32.82 6.71
CA GLY A 35 -0.96 -32.81 6.36
C GLY A 35 -0.61 -31.68 5.41
N CYS A 36 0.47 -30.96 5.70
CA CYS A 36 1.09 -30.03 4.75
C CYS A 36 1.89 -30.81 3.71
N GLY A 37 1.67 -30.50 2.43
CA GLY A 37 2.37 -31.08 1.29
C GLY A 37 3.86 -30.73 1.21
N ALA A 38 4.54 -31.34 0.24
CA ALA A 38 5.97 -31.65 0.20
C ALA A 38 6.99 -30.49 0.03
N THR A 39 6.80 -29.31 0.65
CA THR A 39 7.83 -28.24 0.67
C THR A 39 8.20 -27.72 2.05
N CYS A 40 8.03 -28.54 3.09
CA CYS A 40 8.53 -28.24 4.43
C CYS A 40 9.81 -29.03 4.72
N LEU A 41 10.97 -28.37 4.76
CA LEU A 41 12.15 -28.88 5.45
C LEU A 41 11.95 -28.67 6.96
N CYS A 42 11.14 -29.53 7.56
CA CYS A 42 11.07 -29.63 9.02
C CYS A 42 12.24 -30.49 9.49
N SER A 43 13.27 -29.89 10.09
CA SER A 43 14.13 -30.64 11.01
C SER A 43 13.29 -30.89 12.27
N GLU A 44 13.13 -32.15 12.66
CA GLU A 44 12.10 -32.69 13.59
C GLU A 44 12.02 -32.12 15.01
N SER A 45 12.79 -31.09 15.38
CA SER A 45 12.95 -30.68 16.78
C SER A 45 12.32 -29.33 17.14
N SER A 46 11.78 -28.58 16.18
CA SER A 46 11.24 -27.24 16.47
C SER A 46 10.19 -26.85 15.44
N GLY A 47 8.92 -27.07 15.77
CA GLY A 47 7.75 -26.70 14.96
C GLY A 47 7.54 -25.20 14.84
N CYS A 48 8.47 -24.50 14.19
CA CYS A 48 8.34 -23.11 13.79
C CYS A 48 8.33 -23.05 12.27
N CYS A 49 7.14 -22.88 11.67
CA CYS A 49 7.05 -22.36 10.31
C CYS A 49 7.48 -20.89 10.37
N CYS A 50 8.73 -20.60 10.02
CA CYS A 50 9.17 -19.24 9.77
C CYS A 50 8.62 -18.82 8.40
N PRO A 51 7.64 -17.90 8.28
CA PRO A 51 7.35 -17.30 6.99
C PRO A 51 8.62 -16.60 6.49
N VAL A 52 8.90 -16.74 5.19
CA VAL A 52 10.03 -16.08 4.54
C VAL A 52 9.95 -14.59 4.86
N LEU A 53 10.97 -14.02 5.52
CA LEU A 53 10.95 -12.66 6.09
C LEU A 53 10.56 -11.55 5.08
N GLY A 54 10.64 -11.81 3.78
CA GLY A 54 10.16 -10.89 2.73
C GLY A 54 8.63 -10.79 2.66
N ASP A 55 7.91 -11.91 2.72
CA ASP A 55 6.46 -11.95 2.52
C ASP A 55 5.70 -11.25 3.66
N GLU A 56 6.18 -11.41 4.91
CA GLU A 56 5.55 -10.76 6.05
C GLU A 56 5.74 -9.23 6.03
N ARG A 57 6.89 -8.73 5.56
CA ARG A 57 7.14 -7.28 5.43
C ARG A 57 6.26 -6.68 4.33
N ASP A 58 6.16 -7.34 3.18
CA ASP A 58 5.32 -6.89 2.07
C ASP A 58 3.84 -6.89 2.47
N ARG A 59 3.40 -7.88 3.25
CA ARG A 59 2.04 -7.95 3.81
C ARG A 59 1.73 -6.81 4.76
N VAL A 60 2.65 -6.49 5.67
CA VAL A 60 2.51 -5.36 6.62
C VAL A 60 2.50 -4.02 5.86
N GLN A 61 3.37 -3.87 4.86
CA GLN A 61 3.42 -2.66 4.04
C GLN A 61 2.12 -2.46 3.25
N LYS A 62 1.65 -3.49 2.54
CA LYS A 62 0.36 -3.47 1.82
C LYS A 62 -0.76 -3.04 2.75
N LYS A 63 -0.88 -3.66 3.93
CA LYS A 63 -1.93 -3.34 4.91
C LYS A 63 -1.87 -1.88 5.38
N THR A 64 -0.67 -1.36 5.59
CA THR A 64 -0.45 0.03 6.00
C THR A 64 -0.89 1.00 4.91
N PHE A 65 -0.50 0.74 3.66
CA PHE A 65 -0.90 1.57 2.52
C PHE A 65 -2.39 1.47 2.24
N THR A 66 -3.01 0.28 2.32
CA THR A 66 -4.46 0.13 2.19
C THR A 66 -5.21 0.97 3.23
N LYS A 67 -4.79 0.94 4.50
CA LYS A 67 -5.40 1.79 5.54
C LYS A 67 -5.25 3.28 5.24
N TRP A 68 -4.06 3.68 4.80
CA TRP A 68 -3.80 5.08 4.45
C TRP A 68 -4.70 5.53 3.30
N VAL A 69 -4.80 4.75 2.22
CA VAL A 69 -5.67 5.04 1.07
C VAL A 69 -7.14 5.13 1.53
N ASN A 70 -7.63 4.17 2.31
CA ASN A 70 -9.01 4.17 2.81
C ASN A 70 -9.34 5.35 3.73
N LYS A 71 -8.37 5.85 4.52
CA LYS A 71 -8.53 7.06 5.33
C LYS A 71 -8.89 8.28 4.48
N HIS A 72 -8.41 8.34 3.24
CA HIS A 72 -8.73 9.42 2.31
C HIS A 72 -9.98 9.10 1.47
N LEU A 73 -10.08 7.89 0.91
CA LEU A 73 -11.20 7.51 0.04
C LEU A 73 -12.57 7.55 0.72
N ILE A 74 -12.65 7.40 2.05
CA ILE A 74 -13.91 7.54 2.79
C ILE A 74 -14.56 8.91 2.58
N LYS A 75 -13.76 9.97 2.36
CA LYS A 75 -14.26 11.33 2.06
C LYS A 75 -14.97 11.42 0.71
N ALA A 76 -14.65 10.52 -0.21
CA ALA A 76 -15.30 10.36 -1.51
C ALA A 76 -16.25 9.15 -1.55
N GLN A 77 -16.66 8.63 -0.38
CA GLN A 77 -17.53 7.45 -0.24
C GLN A 77 -17.02 6.21 -0.99
N ARG A 78 -15.70 6.04 -1.06
CA ARG A 78 -15.03 4.91 -1.70
C ARG A 78 -14.23 4.09 -0.70
N HIS A 79 -13.98 2.83 -1.04
CA HIS A 79 -13.21 1.90 -0.21
C HIS A 79 -12.49 0.89 -1.11
N ILE A 80 -11.29 0.48 -0.70
CA ILE A 80 -10.53 -0.61 -1.30
C ILE A 80 -10.28 -1.73 -0.29
N SER A 81 -10.40 -2.97 -0.74
CA SER A 81 -10.14 -4.18 0.01
C SER A 81 -8.78 -4.78 -0.36
N ASP A 82 -8.46 -4.80 -1.66
CA ASP A 82 -7.16 -5.22 -2.18
C ASP A 82 -6.51 -4.09 -2.98
N LEU A 83 -5.37 -3.61 -2.49
CA LEU A 83 -4.59 -2.55 -3.12
C LEU A 83 -4.18 -2.87 -4.57
N TYR A 84 -3.91 -4.13 -4.89
CA TYR A 84 -3.40 -4.53 -6.21
C TYR A 84 -4.51 -4.75 -7.23
N GLU A 85 -5.74 -4.99 -6.77
CA GLU A 85 -6.89 -5.19 -7.65
C GLU A 85 -7.73 -3.92 -7.80
N ASP A 86 -8.04 -3.27 -6.68
CA ASP A 86 -9.02 -2.18 -6.66
C ASP A 86 -8.48 -0.85 -7.21
N LEU A 87 -7.17 -0.77 -7.50
CA LEU A 87 -6.56 0.39 -8.15
C LEU A 87 -6.45 0.25 -9.68
N ARG A 88 -6.69 -0.94 -10.22
CA ARG A 88 -6.40 -1.29 -11.62
C ARG A 88 -7.27 -0.56 -12.64
N ASP A 89 -8.47 -0.15 -12.25
CA ASP A 89 -9.38 0.59 -13.13
C ASP A 89 -9.08 2.11 -13.16
N GLY A 90 -8.17 2.58 -12.32
CA GLY A 90 -7.77 3.98 -12.17
C GLY A 90 -8.77 4.86 -11.41
N HIS A 91 -10.01 4.44 -11.18
CA HIS A 91 -11.02 5.30 -10.57
C HIS A 91 -10.72 5.64 -9.11
N ASN A 92 -10.21 4.68 -8.34
CA ASN A 92 -9.78 4.90 -6.96
C ASN A 92 -8.53 5.80 -6.90
N LEU A 93 -7.61 5.68 -7.85
CA LEU A 93 -6.44 6.57 -7.93
C LEU A 93 -6.86 8.02 -8.21
N ILE A 94 -7.75 8.23 -9.18
CA ILE A 94 -8.29 9.56 -9.48
C ILE A 94 -8.99 10.14 -8.24
N SER A 95 -9.90 9.39 -7.60
CA SER A 95 -10.58 9.85 -6.39
C SER A 95 -9.64 10.17 -5.24
N LEU A 96 -8.57 9.37 -5.07
CA LEU A 96 -7.56 9.63 -4.06
C LEU A 96 -6.85 10.96 -4.33
N LEU A 97 -6.45 11.22 -5.58
CA LEU A 97 -5.78 12.46 -5.97
C LEU A 97 -6.70 13.68 -5.83
N GLU A 98 -7.96 13.57 -6.21
CA GLU A 98 -8.96 14.64 -6.01
C GLU A 98 -9.12 14.97 -4.52
N VAL A 99 -9.21 13.95 -3.65
CA VAL A 99 -9.32 14.17 -2.19
C VAL A 99 -8.06 14.78 -1.58
N LEU A 100 -6.89 14.41 -2.08
CA LEU A 100 -5.61 14.92 -1.56
C LEU A 100 -5.31 16.34 -2.03
N SER A 101 -5.66 16.68 -3.27
CA SER A 101 -5.34 17.97 -3.88
C SER A 101 -6.45 19.01 -3.77
N GLY A 102 -7.71 18.58 -3.65
CA GLY A 102 -8.89 19.43 -3.81
C GLY A 102 -9.28 19.71 -5.27
N ASP A 103 -8.51 19.23 -6.25
CA ASP A 103 -8.81 19.43 -7.67
C ASP A 103 -9.83 18.40 -8.18
N SER A 104 -10.49 18.71 -9.31
CA SER A 104 -11.30 17.74 -10.05
C SER A 104 -10.55 17.23 -11.28
N LEU A 105 -10.58 15.91 -11.48
CA LEU A 105 -9.87 15.24 -12.58
C LEU A 105 -10.86 14.59 -13.56
N PRO A 106 -10.53 14.54 -14.86
CA PRO A 106 -11.37 13.86 -15.85
C PRO A 106 -11.41 12.34 -15.61
N ARG A 107 -12.46 11.67 -16.11
CA ARG A 107 -12.67 10.22 -15.98
C ARG A 107 -13.21 9.66 -17.28
N GLU A 108 -12.53 8.66 -17.82
CA GLU A 108 -13.06 7.85 -18.90
C GLU A 108 -14.11 6.87 -18.39
N LYS A 109 -15.23 6.79 -19.12
CA LYS A 109 -16.34 5.89 -18.81
C LYS A 109 -16.20 4.63 -19.66
N GLY A 110 -16.22 3.46 -19.02
CA GLY A 110 -16.24 2.19 -19.73
C GLY A 110 -15.54 1.10 -18.93
N ARG A 111 -15.71 -0.16 -19.36
CA ARG A 111 -15.17 -1.34 -18.65
C ARG A 111 -14.03 -2.03 -19.39
N MET A 112 -13.79 -1.69 -20.65
CA MET A 112 -12.71 -2.27 -21.45
C MET A 112 -11.33 -1.85 -20.92
N ARG A 113 -10.30 -2.67 -21.18
CA ARG A 113 -8.92 -2.39 -20.76
C ARG A 113 -8.42 -1.02 -21.20
N PHE A 114 -8.81 -0.56 -22.39
CA PHE A 114 -8.50 0.78 -22.88
C PHE A 114 -8.94 1.89 -21.90
N HIS A 115 -10.17 1.84 -21.39
CA HIS A 115 -10.68 2.84 -20.43
C HIS A 115 -9.91 2.77 -19.09
N LYS A 116 -9.56 1.56 -18.64
CA LYS A 116 -8.75 1.38 -17.43
C LYS A 116 -7.37 2.02 -17.59
N LEU A 117 -6.68 1.72 -18.69
CA LEU A 117 -5.37 2.29 -19.01
C LEU A 117 -5.42 3.81 -19.08
N GLN A 118 -6.49 4.36 -19.67
CA GLN A 118 -6.66 5.81 -19.79
C GLN A 118 -6.94 6.47 -18.44
N ASN A 119 -7.78 5.88 -17.58
CA ASN A 119 -8.01 6.40 -16.23
C ASN A 119 -6.74 6.37 -15.37
N VAL A 120 -5.95 5.29 -15.45
CA VAL A 120 -4.64 5.25 -14.80
C VAL A 120 -3.71 6.32 -15.38
N GLN A 121 -3.68 6.48 -16.71
CA GLN A 121 -2.86 7.49 -17.38
C GLN A 121 -3.18 8.90 -16.88
N ILE A 122 -4.46 9.26 -16.77
CA ILE A 122 -4.92 10.55 -16.23
C ILE A 122 -4.32 10.79 -14.84
N ALA A 123 -4.35 9.78 -13.95
CA ALA A 123 -3.78 9.91 -12.61
C ALA A 123 -2.25 10.08 -12.64
N LEU A 124 -1.54 9.34 -13.50
CA LEU A 124 -0.08 9.45 -13.63
C LEU A 124 0.33 10.81 -14.22
N ASP A 125 -0.40 11.31 -15.23
CA ASP A 125 -0.11 12.60 -15.84
C ASP A 125 -0.39 13.75 -14.88
N TYR A 126 -1.46 13.66 -14.09
CA TYR A 126 -1.72 14.63 -13.01
C TYR A 126 -0.52 14.74 -12.04
N LEU A 127 0.04 13.59 -11.63
CA LEU A 127 1.24 13.56 -10.78
C LEU A 127 2.45 14.19 -11.48
N ARG A 128 2.68 13.89 -12.76
CA ARG A 128 3.77 14.49 -13.54
C ARG A 128 3.62 16.00 -13.67
N HIS A 129 2.41 16.49 -13.92
CA HIS A 129 2.13 17.93 -13.99
C HIS A 129 2.46 18.64 -12.67
N ARG A 130 2.24 17.98 -11.53
CA ARG A 130 2.67 18.45 -10.19
C ARG A 130 4.14 18.18 -9.87
N GLN A 131 4.98 17.92 -10.87
CA GLN A 131 6.43 17.70 -10.74
C GLN A 131 6.81 16.46 -9.91
N VAL A 132 5.91 15.48 -9.79
CA VAL A 132 6.20 14.20 -9.13
C VAL A 132 6.98 13.29 -10.08
N LYS A 133 8.14 12.82 -9.64
CA LYS A 133 9.01 11.94 -10.43
C LYS A 133 8.54 10.49 -10.36
N LEU A 134 7.81 10.04 -11.37
CA LEU A 134 7.40 8.65 -11.56
C LEU A 134 8.48 7.88 -12.34
N VAL A 135 9.45 7.30 -11.64
CA VAL A 135 10.53 6.52 -12.28
C VAL A 135 10.03 5.10 -12.57
N ASN A 136 10.03 4.71 -13.85
CA ASN A 136 9.68 3.36 -14.32
C ASN A 136 8.28 2.88 -13.91
N ILE A 137 7.31 3.78 -13.82
CA ILE A 137 5.89 3.42 -13.61
C ILE A 137 5.10 3.82 -14.85
N ARG A 138 4.51 2.82 -15.50
CA ARG A 138 3.61 3.00 -16.64
C ARG A 138 2.16 2.70 -16.26
N ASN A 139 1.22 3.05 -17.13
CA ASN A 139 -0.20 2.82 -16.87
C ASN A 139 -0.59 1.33 -16.96
N ASP A 140 0.05 0.57 -17.85
CA ASP A 140 -0.14 -0.88 -17.98
C ASP A 140 0.32 -1.66 -16.74
N ASP A 141 1.42 -1.24 -16.11
CA ASP A 141 1.90 -1.85 -14.87
C ASP A 141 0.85 -1.83 -13.75
N ILE A 142 0.14 -0.70 -13.63
CA ILE A 142 -0.89 -0.51 -12.61
C ILE A 142 -2.21 -1.15 -13.03
N ALA A 143 -2.60 -1.04 -14.31
CA ALA A 143 -3.83 -1.66 -14.81
C ALA A 143 -3.77 -3.20 -14.79
N ASP A 144 -2.58 -3.76 -14.93
CA ASP A 144 -2.35 -5.21 -14.84
C ASP A 144 -2.10 -5.68 -13.39
N GLY A 145 -1.97 -4.75 -12.43
CA GLY A 145 -1.92 -5.04 -10.99
C GLY A 145 -0.53 -5.44 -10.47
N ASN A 146 0.55 -4.93 -11.07
CA ASN A 146 1.92 -5.25 -10.63
C ASN A 146 2.12 -4.80 -9.16
N PRO A 147 2.32 -5.72 -8.21
CA PRO A 147 2.36 -5.39 -6.78
C PRO A 147 3.45 -4.39 -6.43
N LYS A 148 4.66 -4.59 -6.97
CA LYS A 148 5.84 -3.77 -6.66
C LYS A 148 5.68 -2.34 -7.16
N LEU A 149 5.20 -2.18 -8.39
CA LEU A 149 5.00 -0.86 -8.99
C LEU A 149 3.77 -0.15 -8.40
N THR A 150 2.73 -0.89 -8.02
CA THR A 150 1.57 -0.34 -7.30
C THR A 150 1.95 0.20 -5.92
N LEU A 151 2.73 -0.56 -5.14
CA LEU A 151 3.26 -0.08 -3.86
C LEU A 151 4.16 1.16 -4.05
N GLY A 152 5.04 1.14 -5.07
CA GLY A 152 5.90 2.27 -5.41
C GLY A 152 5.12 3.54 -5.78
N LEU A 153 4.01 3.39 -6.52
CA LEU A 153 3.13 4.51 -6.87
C LEU A 153 2.48 5.11 -5.61
N ILE A 154 1.86 4.28 -4.77
CA ILE A 154 1.20 4.76 -3.55
C ILE A 154 2.19 5.41 -2.59
N TRP A 155 3.38 4.83 -2.43
CA TRP A 155 4.47 5.43 -1.68
C TRP A 155 4.83 6.81 -2.21
N THR A 156 4.96 6.96 -3.53
CA THR A 156 5.28 8.24 -4.17
C THR A 156 4.20 9.30 -3.89
N ILE A 157 2.92 8.91 -3.96
CA ILE A 157 1.79 9.79 -3.64
C ILE A 157 1.84 10.23 -2.17
N ILE A 158 2.07 9.28 -1.25
CA ILE A 158 2.20 9.57 0.19
C ILE A 158 3.30 10.59 0.44
N LEU A 159 4.50 10.35 -0.11
CA LEU A 159 5.63 11.25 0.07
C LEU A 159 5.34 12.66 -0.43
N HIS A 160 4.69 12.79 -1.60
CA HIS A 160 4.37 14.10 -2.15
C HIS A 160 3.34 14.85 -1.31
N PHE A 161 2.18 14.25 -1.03
CA PHE A 161 1.06 14.97 -0.39
C PHE A 161 1.16 15.06 1.13
N GLN A 162 1.95 14.21 1.81
CA GLN A 162 2.09 14.31 3.28
C GLN A 162 3.31 15.10 3.74
N ILE A 163 4.34 15.24 2.90
CA ILE A 163 5.59 15.92 3.29
C ILE A 163 5.64 17.33 2.69
N SER A 164 5.05 17.57 1.51
CA SER A 164 5.03 18.90 0.89
C SER A 164 4.01 19.88 1.51
N ASP A 165 3.05 19.38 2.31
CA ASP A 165 2.08 20.21 3.06
C ASP A 165 2.69 20.90 4.31
N ILE A 166 4.02 20.80 4.51
CA ILE A 166 4.77 21.54 5.55
C ILE A 166 5.15 22.97 5.05
N GLN A 167 4.47 23.48 4.03
CA GLN A 167 4.53 24.89 3.64
C GLN A 167 3.69 25.73 4.60
N VAL A 168 4.29 26.02 5.77
CA VAL A 168 4.15 27.26 6.57
C VAL A 168 2.74 27.88 6.62
N SER A 169 1.90 27.40 7.54
CA SER A 169 0.86 28.23 8.16
C SER A 169 1.51 29.22 9.13
N GLY A 170 2.30 30.16 8.60
CA GLY A 170 3.16 31.05 9.37
C GLY A 170 3.57 32.30 8.58
N GLN A 171 2.68 32.83 7.76
CA GLN A 171 2.74 34.23 7.35
C GLN A 171 1.50 34.94 7.88
N SER A 172 1.55 35.24 9.18
CA SER A 172 0.97 36.48 9.71
C SER A 172 2.16 37.40 9.96
N GLU A 173 2.47 38.28 9.02
CA GLU A 173 3.33 39.43 9.27
C GLU A 173 2.60 40.66 8.73
N ASP A 174 2.07 41.40 9.72
CA ASP A 174 1.68 42.82 9.81
C ASP A 174 0.68 43.45 8.82
#